data_AF-A0A3P3ZN28-F1
#
_entry.id   AF-A0A3P3ZN28-F1
#
_cell.length_a   1.000
_cell.length_b   1.000
_cell.length_c   1.000
_cell.angle_alpha   90.00
_cell.angle_beta   90.00
_cell.angle_gamma   90.00
#
_symmetry.space_group_name_H-M   'P 1'
#
loop_
_entity.id
_entity.type
_entity.pdbx_description
1 polymer ?
#
loop_
_entity_poly.entity_id
_entity_poly.type
_entity_poly.pdbx_seq_one_letter_code
_entity_poly.pdbx_strand_id
1 'polypeptide(L)'
;MTRLDAAGFADAAIADKALARAVAEHKSVFFAEKNTHGEVIDYHVAIAGGLQLVPDDGALAKLAADYQHMVDDGLFLDDAEPFDALLERCRAIQQKANAKQPPQ
;
A
#
# COMPACT_ATOMS: atom_id res chain seq x y z
N MET A 1 2.54 7.03 -0.37
CA MET A 1 1.25 6.76 -1.02
C MET A 1 0.26 7.90 -0.83
N THR A 2 -0.06 8.31 0.40
CA THR A 2 -1.02 9.38 0.67
C THR A 2 -0.68 10.71 -0.01
N ARG A 3 0.59 11.12 -0.02
CA ARG A 3 1.05 12.31 -0.77
C ARG A 3 0.91 12.17 -2.31
N LEU A 4 1.07 10.96 -2.85
CA LEU A 4 0.90 10.70 -4.29
C LEU A 4 -0.59 10.69 -4.69
N ASP A 5 -1.45 10.17 -3.82
CA ASP A 5 -2.91 10.22 -4.00
C ASP A 5 -3.42 11.65 -3.93
N ALA A 6 -2.96 12.46 -2.97
CA ALA A 6 -3.29 13.87 -2.88
C ALA A 6 -2.87 14.68 -4.12
N ALA A 7 -1.80 14.25 -4.80
CA ALA A 7 -1.32 14.85 -6.05
C ALA A 7 -2.00 14.25 -7.31
N GLY A 8 -2.96 13.33 -7.16
CA GLY A 8 -3.71 12.70 -8.26
C GLY A 8 -2.98 11.57 -9.00
N PHE A 9 -1.75 11.23 -8.60
CA PHE A 9 -0.98 10.16 -9.26
C PHE A 9 -1.52 8.77 -8.97
N ALA A 10 -2.18 8.57 -7.81
CA ALA A 10 -2.73 7.27 -7.44
C ALA A 10 -3.83 6.82 -8.41
N ASP A 11 -4.75 7.70 -8.79
CA ASP A 11 -5.84 7.33 -9.70
C ASP A 11 -5.31 6.97 -11.10
N ALA A 12 -4.34 7.72 -11.61
CA ALA A 12 -3.67 7.42 -12.88
C ALA A 12 -2.94 6.06 -12.83
N ALA A 13 -2.22 5.79 -11.75
CA ALA A 13 -1.51 4.53 -11.56
C ALA A 13 -2.48 3.33 -11.40
N ILE A 14 -3.62 3.51 -10.72
CA ILE A 14 -4.64 2.47 -10.55
C ILE A 14 -5.31 2.12 -11.88
N ALA A 15 -5.50 3.12 -12.76
CA ALA A 15 -6.12 2.94 -14.08
C ALA A 15 -5.20 2.23 -15.08
N ASP A 16 -3.88 2.36 -14.96
CA ASP A 16 -2.92 1.75 -15.89
C ASP A 16 -2.66 0.27 -15.58
N LYS A 17 -3.53 -0.59 -16.13
CA LYS A 17 -3.42 -2.05 -15.98
C LYS A 17 -2.22 -2.66 -16.70
N ALA A 18 -1.75 -2.03 -17.78
CA ALA A 18 -0.58 -2.51 -18.50
C ALA A 18 0.68 -2.32 -17.66
N LEU A 19 0.83 -1.15 -17.05
CA LEU A 19 1.90 -0.86 -16.10
C LEU A 19 1.82 -1.77 -14.88
N ALA A 20 0.64 -1.93 -14.28
CA ALA A 20 0.45 -2.82 -13.13
C ALA A 20 0.91 -4.26 -13.44
N ARG A 21 0.56 -4.78 -14.62
CA ARG A 21 1.00 -6.11 -15.06
C ARG A 21 2.51 -6.17 -15.26
N ALA A 22 3.11 -5.19 -15.94
CA ALA A 22 4.56 -5.15 -16.14
C ALA A 22 5.32 -5.14 -14.80
N VAL A 23 4.82 -4.38 -13.81
CA VAL A 23 5.38 -4.35 -12.46
C VAL A 23 5.25 -5.70 -11.76
N ALA A 24 4.09 -6.37 -11.86
CA ALA A 24 3.90 -7.68 -11.25
C ALA A 24 4.83 -8.74 -11.85
N GLU A 25 4.94 -8.82 -13.19
CA GLU A 25 5.87 -9.74 -13.85
C GLU A 25 7.31 -9.51 -13.41
N HIS A 26 7.76 -8.25 -13.39
CA HIS A 26 9.11 -7.92 -12.96
C HIS A 26 9.33 -8.28 -11.48
N LYS A 27 8.38 -7.95 -10.60
CA LYS A 27 8.50 -8.27 -9.18
C LYS A 27 8.54 -9.77 -8.91
N SER A 28 7.73 -10.56 -9.61
CA SER A 28 7.72 -12.03 -9.49
C SER A 28 9.05 -12.67 -9.87
N VAL A 29 9.85 -12.03 -10.73
CA VAL A 29 11.20 -12.50 -11.09
C VAL A 29 12.25 -12.12 -10.04
N PHE A 30 12.16 -10.91 -9.48
CA PHE A 30 13.24 -10.33 -8.66
C PHE A 30 13.01 -10.41 -7.14
N PHE A 31 11.77 -10.55 -6.68
CA PHE A 31 11.40 -10.41 -5.27
C PHE A 31 10.59 -11.61 -4.78
N ALA A 32 11.28 -12.67 -4.35
CA ALA A 32 10.67 -13.84 -3.71
C ALA A 32 10.33 -13.58 -2.22
N GLU A 33 9.71 -12.43 -1.93
CA GLU A 33 9.25 -12.08 -0.59
C GLU A 33 8.14 -13.03 -0.13
N LYS A 34 8.01 -13.18 1.19
CA LYS A 34 7.02 -14.05 1.81
C LYS A 34 6.05 -13.25 2.66
N ASN A 35 4.78 -13.65 2.65
CA ASN A 35 3.78 -13.11 3.54
C ASN A 35 4.01 -13.54 5.00
N THR A 36 3.15 -13.10 5.91
CA THR A 36 3.19 -13.44 7.35
C THR A 36 3.07 -14.94 7.63
N HIS A 37 2.56 -15.72 6.68
CA HIS A 37 2.42 -17.18 6.75
C HIS A 37 3.60 -17.93 6.11
N GLY A 38 4.60 -17.21 5.58
CA GLY A 38 5.77 -17.79 4.93
C GLY A 38 5.55 -18.21 3.48
N GLU A 39 4.40 -17.88 2.90
CA GLU A 39 4.05 -18.15 1.50
C GLU A 39 4.62 -17.05 0.60
N VAL A 40 5.11 -17.42 -0.58
CA VAL A 40 5.64 -16.44 -1.54
C VAL A 40 4.52 -15.49 -1.98
N ILE A 41 4.81 -14.19 -2.00
CA ILE A 41 3.87 -13.17 -2.43
C ILE A 41 3.60 -13.33 -3.93
N ASP A 42 2.33 -13.52 -4.27
CA ASP A 42 1.84 -13.46 -5.65
C ASP A 42 1.47 -12.02 -6.00
N TYR A 43 2.34 -11.35 -6.76
CA TYR A 43 2.11 -9.96 -7.18
C TYR A 43 0.97 -9.82 -8.19
N HIS A 44 0.58 -10.89 -8.89
CA HIS A 44 -0.58 -10.87 -9.78
C HIS A 44 -1.88 -10.80 -8.98
N VAL A 45 -1.95 -11.46 -7.82
CA VAL A 45 -3.07 -11.31 -6.88
C VAL A 45 -3.15 -9.87 -6.37
N ALA A 46 -2.02 -9.24 -6.05
CA ALA A 46 -2.00 -7.86 -5.58
C ALA A 46 -2.61 -6.86 -6.58
N ILE A 47 -2.33 -7.02 -7.88
CA ILE A 47 -2.90 -6.13 -8.91
C ILE A 47 -4.34 -6.51 -9.33
N ALA A 48 -4.81 -7.70 -8.96
CA ALA A 48 -6.13 -8.22 -9.29
C ALA A 48 -7.19 -8.00 -8.20
N GLY A 49 -6.91 -7.09 -7.26
CA GLY A 49 -7.82 -6.75 -6.15
C GLY A 49 -7.42 -7.32 -4.80
N GLY A 50 -6.23 -7.90 -4.70
CA GLY A 50 -5.62 -8.33 -3.45
C GLY A 50 -4.60 -7.34 -2.88
N LEU A 51 -4.58 -6.07 -3.30
CA LEU A 51 -3.64 -5.09 -2.75
C LEU A 51 -3.94 -4.89 -1.26
N GLN A 52 -2.89 -4.93 -0.43
CA GLN A 52 -2.97 -4.65 0.99
C GLN A 52 -1.94 -3.57 1.34
N LEU A 53 -2.43 -2.38 1.68
CA LEU A 53 -1.62 -1.25 2.18
C LEU A 53 -1.72 -1.12 3.70
N VAL A 54 -2.89 -1.44 4.26
CA VAL A 54 -3.10 -1.45 5.71
C VAL A 54 -2.81 -2.85 6.24
N PRO A 55 -1.83 -3.02 7.15
CA PRO A 55 -1.51 -4.32 7.72
C PRO A 55 -2.65 -4.83 8.61
N ASP A 56 -2.65 -6.14 8.86
CA ASP A 56 -3.53 -6.79 9.82
C ASP A 56 -3.14 -6.44 11.27
N ASP A 57 -4.07 -6.65 12.20
CA ASP A 57 -4.04 -6.06 13.55
C ASP A 57 -2.72 -6.29 14.31
N GLY A 58 -2.12 -7.48 14.17
CA GLY A 58 -0.89 -7.83 14.87
C GLY A 58 0.34 -7.03 14.40
N ALA A 59 0.41 -6.70 13.12
CA ALA A 59 1.46 -5.84 12.56
C ALA A 59 1.13 -4.35 12.73
N LEU A 60 -0.16 -4.00 12.78
CA LEU A 60 -0.60 -2.62 12.93
C LEU A 60 -0.18 -2.00 14.26
N ALA A 61 -0.32 -2.72 15.38
CA ALA A 61 0.07 -2.21 16.69
C ALA A 61 1.57 -1.93 16.80
N LYS A 62 2.41 -2.77 16.19
CA LYS A 62 3.86 -2.57 16.12
C LYS A 62 4.19 -1.36 15.26
N LEU A 63 3.55 -1.24 14.10
CA LEU A 63 3.73 -0.11 13.21
C LEU A 63 3.31 1.22 13.86
N ALA A 64 2.26 1.22 14.67
CA ALA A 64 1.83 2.41 15.42
C ALA A 64 2.87 2.86 16.45
N ALA A 65 3.45 1.91 17.18
CA ALA A 65 4.51 2.20 18.15
C ALA A 65 5.77 2.74 17.45
N ASP A 66 6.20 2.08 16.36
CA ASP A 66 7.35 2.53 15.57
C ASP A 66 7.10 3.92 14.98
N TYR A 67 5.88 4.20 14.49
CA TYR A 67 5.51 5.52 13.98
C TYR A 67 5.61 6.59 15.07
N GLN A 68 5.10 6.31 16.28
CA GLN A 68 5.19 7.25 17.40
C GLN A 68 6.65 7.53 17.77
N HIS A 69 7.51 6.51 17.81
CA HIS A 69 8.94 6.69 18.03
C HIS A 69 9.58 7.59 16.97
N MET A 70 9.21 7.44 15.69
CA MET A 70 9.70 8.32 14.63
C MET A 70 9.25 9.78 14.79
N VAL A 71 8.05 10.00 15.33
CA VAL A 71 7.54 11.35 15.64
C VAL A 71 8.32 11.95 16.81
N ASP A 72 8.49 11.18 17.89
CA ASP A 72 9.21 11.61 19.09
C ASP A 72 10.69 11.94 18.78
N ASP A 73 11.31 11.17 17.90
CA ASP A 73 12.68 11.39 17.42
C ASP A 73 12.81 12.53 16.40
N GLY A 74 11.70 13.18 16.01
CA GLY A 74 11.70 14.33 15.10
C GLY A 74 12.15 14.00 13.68
N LEU A 75 11.91 12.77 13.20
CA LEU A 75 12.36 12.33 11.87
C LEU A 75 11.55 12.95 10.72
N PHE A 76 10.44 13.63 11.00
CA PHE A 76 9.60 14.28 10.00
C PHE A 76 10.03 15.73 9.77
N LEU A 77 10.12 16.12 8.49
CA LEU A 77 10.47 17.48 8.09
C LEU A 77 9.34 18.51 8.36
N ASP A 78 8.11 18.03 8.45
CA ASP A 78 6.89 18.79 8.73
C ASP A 78 6.16 18.15 9.92
N ASP A 79 5.10 18.80 10.43
CA ASP A 79 4.20 18.18 11.41
C ASP A 79 3.72 16.82 10.90
N ALA A 80 3.99 15.78 11.70
CA ALA A 80 3.58 14.43 11.39
C ALA A 80 2.05 14.33 11.40
N GLU A 81 1.49 13.81 10.32
CA GLU A 81 0.06 13.50 10.25
C GLU A 81 -0.28 12.42 11.30
N PRO A 82 -1.43 12.50 12.01
CA PRO A 82 -1.83 11.45 12.93
C PRO A 82 -1.86 10.07 12.25
N PHE A 83 -1.33 9.06 12.92
CA PHE A 83 -1.19 7.71 12.36
C PHE A 83 -2.53 7.16 11.84
N ASP A 84 -3.62 7.35 12.59
CA ASP A 84 -4.96 6.91 12.17
C ASP A 84 -5.42 7.60 10.87
N ALA A 85 -5.17 8.89 10.70
CA ALA A 85 -5.52 9.61 9.49
C ALA A 85 -4.72 9.11 8.28
N LEU A 86 -3.43 8.79 8.49
CA LEU A 86 -2.57 8.18 7.48
C LEU A 86 -3.12 6.80 7.05
N LEU A 87 -3.55 5.98 8.01
CA LEU A 87 -4.13 4.66 7.74
C LEU A 87 -5.46 4.73 6.99
N GLU A 88 -6.35 5.65 7.35
CA GLU A 88 -7.63 5.81 6.64
C GLU A 88 -7.41 6.21 5.18
N ARG A 89 -6.43 7.08 4.90
CA ARG A 89 -6.04 7.40 3.52
C ARG A 89 -5.47 6.18 2.78
N CYS A 90 -4.61 5.40 3.42
CA CYS A 90 -4.13 4.14 2.85
C CYS A 90 -5.27 3.15 2.56
N ARG A 91 -6.25 3.05 3.47
CA ARG A 91 -7.44 2.22 3.29
C ARG A 91 -8.28 2.68 2.10
N ALA A 92 -8.46 3.99 1.92
CA ALA A 92 -9.17 4.53 0.76
C ALA A 92 -8.46 4.19 -0.56
N ILE A 93 -7.13 4.36 -0.63
CA ILE A 93 -6.35 3.99 -1.82
C ILE A 93 -6.47 2.48 -2.09
N GLN A 94 -6.36 1.65 -1.05
CA GLN A 94 -6.52 0.20 -1.16
C GLN A 94 -7.90 -0.18 -1.71
N GLN A 95 -8.97 0.43 -1.19
CA GLN A 95 -10.33 0.19 -1.68
C GLN A 95 -10.51 0.60 -3.15
N LYS A 96 -9.99 1.77 -3.54
CA LYS A 96 -10.00 2.21 -4.94
C LYS A 96 -9.28 1.22 -5.86
N ALA A 97 -8.07 0.80 -5.46
CA ALA A 97 -7.25 -0.12 -6.25
C ALA A 97 -7.89 -1.51 -6.39
N ASN A 98 -8.59 -1.97 -5.35
CA ASN A 98 -9.22 -3.28 -5.31
C ASN A 98 -10.65 -3.31 -5.83
N ALA A 99 -11.27 -2.15 -6.06
CA ALA A 99 -12.58 -2.08 -6.68
C ALA A 99 -12.52 -2.72 -8.06
N LYS A 100 -13.40 -3.72 -8.30
CA LYS A 100 -13.55 -4.29 -9.64
C LYS A 100 -13.99 -3.17 -10.57
N GLN A 101 -13.13 -2.78 -11.50
CA GLN A 101 -13.58 -1.93 -12.59
C GLN A 101 -14.68 -2.70 -13.35
N PRO A 102 -15.84 -2.09 -13.59
CA PRO A 102 -16.86 -2.72 -14.42
C PRO A 102 -16.24 -3.07 -15.79
N PRO A 103 -16.61 -4.21 -16.40
CA PRO A 103 -16.16 -4.52 -17.74
C PRO A 103 -16.55 -3.35 -18.66
N GLN A 104 -15.56 -2.82 -19.39
CA GLN A 104 -15.78 -1.84 -20.45
C GLN A 104 -16.44 -2.51 -21.66
#